data_AF-A0A9E1WV70-F1
#
_entry.id   AF-A0A9E1WV70-F1
#
_cell.length_a   1.000
_cell.length_b   1.000
_cell.length_c   1.000
_cell.angle_alpha   90.00
_cell.angle_beta   90.00
_cell.angle_gamma   90.00
#
_symmetry.space_group_name_H-M   'P 1'
#
loop_
_entity.id
_entity.type
_entity.pdbx_description
1 polymer ?
#
loop_
_entity_poly.entity_id
_entity_poly.type
_entity_poly.pdbx_seq_one_letter_code
_entity_poly.pdbx_strand_id
1 'polypeptide(L)'
;MRLYCLFVAACICATLVQAENTEPAFDKRGAVLCTYSIVTMLEAYARNCEQSGTGTHASMVELLELHRDFVSRNGPGTEEQLDAFEASQIPPGAICNDQDVLAFYTAIEGEMSDFKDRTEKSLSVDRKPVWNPCI
;
A
#
# COMPACT_ATOMS: atom_id res chain seq x y z
N MET A 1 46.90 -20.50 -35.55
CA MET A 1 46.08 -19.31 -35.20
C MET A 1 44.63 -19.73 -35.01
N ARG A 2 44.21 -20.09 -33.80
CA ARG A 2 42.79 -20.25 -33.40
C ARG A 2 42.74 -20.27 -31.87
N LEU A 3 42.64 -19.11 -31.22
CA LEU A 3 42.34 -19.06 -29.77
C LEU A 3 42.00 -17.63 -29.29
N TYR A 4 40.98 -16.97 -29.84
CA TYR A 4 40.50 -15.68 -29.30
C TYR A 4 39.00 -15.49 -29.56
N CYS A 5 38.14 -16.26 -28.89
CA CYS A 5 36.68 -15.99 -28.92
C CYS A 5 35.93 -16.61 -27.72
N LEU A 6 36.54 -16.70 -26.54
CA LEU A 6 35.87 -17.28 -25.35
C LEU A 6 35.95 -16.43 -24.08
N PHE A 7 36.34 -15.16 -24.16
CA PHE A 7 36.54 -14.30 -22.97
C PHE A 7 35.62 -13.07 -22.87
N VAL A 8 34.59 -12.94 -23.71
CA VAL A 8 33.69 -11.76 -23.67
C VAL A 8 32.32 -12.07 -23.07
N ALA A 9 31.92 -13.34 -22.95
CA ALA A 9 30.60 -13.70 -22.44
C ALA A 9 30.50 -13.77 -20.89
N ALA A 10 31.62 -13.68 -20.16
CA ALA A 10 31.61 -13.86 -18.70
C ALA A 10 31.43 -12.57 -17.89
N CYS A 11 31.49 -11.38 -18.51
CA CYS A 11 31.45 -10.11 -17.79
C CYS A 11 30.07 -9.44 -17.71
N ILE A 12 29.02 -9.97 -18.35
CA ILE A 12 27.70 -9.33 -18.37
C ILE A 12 26.76 -9.89 -17.28
N CYS A 13 27.03 -11.09 -16.76
CA CYS A 13 26.17 -11.70 -15.74
C CYS A 13 26.47 -11.25 -14.30
N ALA A 14 27.56 -10.51 -14.06
CA ALA A 14 27.98 -10.14 -12.70
C ALA A 14 27.41 -8.81 -12.19
N THR A 15 26.77 -7.98 -13.04
CA THR A 15 26.27 -6.66 -12.65
C THR A 15 24.77 -6.62 -12.32
N LEU A 16 24.05 -7.74 -12.46
CA LEU A 16 22.60 -7.80 -12.19
C LEU A 16 22.23 -8.44 -10.84
N VAL A 17 23.22 -8.91 -10.07
CA VAL A 17 23.01 -9.56 -8.76
C VAL A 17 23.69 -8.75 -7.64
N GLN A 18 23.57 -7.43 -7.70
CA GLN A 18 23.48 -6.65 -6.47
C GLN A 18 22.01 -6.27 -6.32
N ALA A 19 21.21 -7.29 -6.01
CA ALA A 19 20.00 -7.09 -5.23
C ALA A 19 20.46 -6.39 -3.95
N GLU A 20 20.27 -5.09 -3.98
CA GLU A 20 20.65 -4.13 -2.97
C GLU A 20 20.03 -4.60 -1.64
N ASN A 21 20.86 -5.16 -0.78
CA ASN A 21 20.62 -5.23 0.67
C ASN A 21 20.70 -3.81 1.26
N THR A 22 20.02 -2.85 0.64
CA THR A 22 19.74 -1.55 1.24
C THR A 22 18.67 -1.82 2.29
N GLU A 23 18.86 -1.27 3.48
CA GLU A 23 17.77 -1.17 4.46
C GLU A 23 16.49 -0.75 3.73
N PRO A 24 15.31 -1.35 4.05
CA PRO A 24 14.07 -0.98 3.39
C PRO A 24 14.00 0.55 3.39
N ALA A 25 13.84 1.15 2.20
CA ALA A 25 13.74 2.60 2.11
C ALA A 25 12.73 3.03 3.18
N PHE A 26 13.09 3.96 4.05
CA PHE A 26 12.18 4.45 5.08
C PHE A 26 11.63 5.79 4.65
N ASP A 27 10.33 5.85 4.41
CA ASP A 27 9.68 7.12 4.12
C ASP A 27 9.49 7.92 5.41
N LYS A 28 10.32 8.97 5.59
CA LYS A 28 10.28 9.88 6.74
C LYS A 28 8.95 10.64 6.87
N ARG A 29 8.13 10.67 5.82
CA ARG A 29 6.82 11.35 5.80
C ARG A 29 5.65 10.43 6.11
N GLY A 30 5.86 9.12 6.13
CA GLY A 30 4.84 8.17 6.58
C GLY A 30 4.80 6.88 5.79
N ALA A 31 4.02 5.93 6.29
CA ALA A 31 3.89 4.59 5.73
C ALA A 31 2.79 4.52 4.68
N VAL A 32 2.95 5.18 3.52
CA VAL A 32 1.85 5.33 2.52
C VAL A 32 1.23 3.99 2.11
N LEU A 33 2.04 2.98 1.76
CA LEU A 33 1.51 1.68 1.36
C LEU A 33 0.85 0.91 2.52
N CYS A 34 1.31 1.14 3.75
CA CYS A 34 0.66 0.60 4.93
C CYS A 34 -0.70 1.27 5.17
N THR A 35 -0.77 2.60 5.13
CA THR A 35 -2.03 3.32 5.31
C THR A 35 -3.02 2.98 4.19
N TYR A 36 -2.54 2.79 2.96
CA TYR A 36 -3.36 2.29 1.85
C TYR A 36 -3.94 0.91 2.20
N SER A 37 -3.11 -0.03 2.67
CA SER A 37 -3.57 -1.37 3.09
C SER A 37 -4.64 -1.31 4.18
N ILE A 38 -4.44 -0.48 5.19
CA ILE A 38 -5.39 -0.26 6.29
C ILE A 38 -6.72 0.27 5.75
N VAL A 39 -6.69 1.32 4.91
CA VAL A 39 -7.89 1.91 4.34
C VAL A 39 -8.63 0.91 3.45
N THR A 40 -7.92 0.12 2.64
CA THR A 40 -8.53 -0.95 1.84
C THR A 40 -9.25 -1.97 2.73
N MET A 41 -8.59 -2.45 3.77
CA MET A 41 -9.17 -3.44 4.67
C MET A 41 -10.41 -2.89 5.40
N LEU A 42 -10.36 -1.65 5.89
CA LEU A 42 -11.44 -1.02 6.63
C LEU A 42 -12.61 -0.60 5.73
N GLU A 43 -12.35 -0.17 4.50
CA GLU A 43 -13.39 0.03 3.48
C GLU A 43 -14.08 -1.30 3.18
N ALA A 44 -13.31 -2.37 2.94
CA ALA A 44 -13.88 -3.69 2.67
C ALA A 44 -14.72 -4.20 3.84
N TYR A 45 -14.30 -3.97 5.09
CA TYR A 45 -15.11 -4.26 6.27
C TYR A 45 -16.42 -3.46 6.24
N ALA A 46 -16.33 -2.14 6.08
CA ALA A 46 -17.51 -1.28 6.12
C ALA A 46 -18.53 -1.60 5.02
N ARG A 47 -18.04 -1.89 3.81
CA ARG A 47 -18.85 -2.27 2.66
C ARG A 47 -19.62 -3.57 2.91
N ASN A 48 -18.96 -4.57 3.48
CA ASN A 48 -19.53 -5.92 3.60
C ASN A 48 -20.29 -6.17 4.92
N CYS A 49 -20.09 -5.34 5.95
CA CYS A 49 -20.55 -5.61 7.31
C CYS A 49 -21.57 -4.60 7.83
N GLU A 50 -22.50 -4.18 6.96
CA GLU A 50 -23.63 -3.28 7.26
C GLU A 50 -23.24 -1.87 7.71
N GLN A 51 -22.00 -1.43 7.51
CA GLN A 51 -21.57 -0.03 7.78
C GLN A 51 -21.59 0.85 6.51
N SER A 52 -22.12 0.32 5.41
CA SER A 52 -22.25 1.05 4.15
C SER A 52 -23.15 2.29 4.32
N GLY A 53 -22.71 3.41 3.77
CA GLY A 53 -23.47 4.67 3.78
C GLY A 53 -23.30 5.53 5.04
N THR A 54 -22.45 5.11 5.99
CA THR A 54 -22.01 5.97 7.09
C THR A 54 -21.03 7.05 6.62
N GLY A 55 -20.87 8.13 7.39
CA GLY A 55 -19.84 9.14 7.13
C GLY A 55 -18.41 8.55 7.20
N THR A 56 -18.21 7.57 8.08
CA THR A 56 -16.98 6.77 8.21
C THR A 56 -16.68 6.03 6.92
N HIS A 57 -17.66 5.31 6.36
CA HIS A 57 -17.51 4.61 5.08
C HIS A 57 -17.21 5.56 3.92
N ALA A 58 -17.92 6.69 3.82
CA ALA A 58 -17.67 7.69 2.78
C ALA A 58 -16.23 8.24 2.84
N SER A 59 -15.73 8.50 4.05
CA SER A 59 -14.35 8.95 4.26
C SER A 59 -13.32 7.88 3.86
N MET A 60 -13.62 6.60 4.10
CA MET A 60 -12.75 5.50 3.66
C MET A 60 -12.67 5.38 2.14
N VAL A 61 -13.80 5.53 1.44
CA VAL A 61 -13.82 5.54 -0.04
C VAL A 61 -12.97 6.68 -0.59
N GLU A 62 -13.13 7.89 -0.05
CA GLU A 62 -12.33 9.06 -0.46
C GLU A 62 -10.84 8.85 -0.18
N LEU A 63 -10.47 8.34 0.99
CA LEU A 63 -9.08 8.03 1.31
C LEU A 63 -8.51 6.93 0.41
N LEU A 64 -9.31 5.93 0.01
CA LEU A 64 -8.87 4.88 -0.89
C LEU A 64 -8.53 5.44 -2.27
N GLU A 65 -9.39 6.30 -2.81
CA GLU A 65 -9.16 7.01 -4.07
C GLU A 65 -7.88 7.86 -4.02
N LEU A 66 -7.68 8.63 -2.94
CA LEU A 66 -6.47 9.45 -2.76
C LEU A 66 -5.18 8.62 -2.70
N HIS A 67 -5.21 7.44 -2.06
CA HIS A 67 -4.06 6.53 -2.07
C HIS A 67 -3.80 5.97 -3.46
N ARG A 68 -4.86 5.54 -4.16
CA ARG A 68 -4.75 5.01 -5.51
C ARG A 68 -4.12 6.03 -6.46
N ASP A 69 -4.64 7.27 -6.44
CA ASP A 69 -4.09 8.39 -7.20
C ASP A 69 -2.62 8.67 -6.86
N PHE A 70 -2.28 8.66 -5.56
CA PHE A 70 -0.90 8.85 -5.12
C PHE A 70 0.03 7.77 -5.67
N VAL A 71 -0.36 6.50 -5.59
CA VAL A 71 0.48 5.38 -6.06
C VAL A 71 0.59 5.40 -7.58
N SER A 72 -0.51 5.61 -8.30
CA SER A 72 -0.52 5.70 -9.77
C SER A 72 0.37 6.81 -10.30
N ARG A 73 0.41 7.98 -9.62
CA ARG A 73 1.25 9.11 -10.06
C ARG A 73 2.71 9.03 -9.63
N ASN A 74 3.04 8.22 -8.61
CA ASN A 74 4.39 8.16 -8.01
C ASN A 74 5.11 6.79 -8.15
N GLY A 75 4.45 5.77 -8.66
CA GLY A 75 4.99 4.42 -8.84
C GLY A 75 4.71 3.86 -10.23
N PRO A 76 5.47 2.84 -10.68
CA PRO A 76 5.25 2.20 -11.99
C PRO A 76 4.04 1.22 -11.99
N GLY A 77 3.12 1.36 -11.03
CA GLY A 77 2.00 0.43 -10.85
C GLY A 77 0.93 0.60 -11.93
N THR A 78 0.50 -0.50 -12.55
CA THR A 78 -0.72 -0.51 -13.37
C THR A 78 -1.96 -0.57 -12.49
N GLU A 79 -3.13 -0.18 -13.03
CA GLU A 79 -4.42 -0.35 -12.34
C GLU A 79 -4.64 -1.79 -11.89
N GLU A 80 -4.27 -2.79 -12.71
CA GLU A 80 -4.36 -4.21 -12.38
C GLU A 80 -3.50 -4.60 -11.16
N GLN A 81 -2.33 -3.97 -11.01
CA GLN A 81 -1.47 -4.18 -9.84
C GLN A 81 -2.05 -3.54 -8.58
N LEU A 82 -2.76 -2.43 -8.71
CA LEU A 82 -3.47 -1.79 -7.60
C LEU A 82 -4.68 -2.62 -7.16
N ASP A 83 -5.46 -3.14 -8.11
CA ASP A 83 -6.56 -4.06 -7.81
C ASP A 83 -6.06 -5.33 -7.11
N ALA A 84 -4.98 -5.91 -7.61
CA ALA A 84 -4.36 -7.09 -6.99
C ALA A 84 -3.82 -6.78 -5.60
N PHE A 85 -3.21 -5.59 -5.43
CA PHE A 85 -2.76 -5.12 -4.13
C PHE A 85 -3.94 -5.03 -3.16
N GLU A 86 -5.00 -4.30 -3.52
CA GLU A 86 -6.17 -4.09 -2.68
C GLU A 86 -6.83 -5.43 -2.30
N ALA A 87 -7.04 -6.32 -3.27
CA ALA A 87 -7.60 -7.64 -3.02
C ALA A 87 -6.76 -8.47 -2.04
N SER A 88 -5.42 -8.33 -2.08
CA SER A 88 -4.52 -9.04 -1.16
C SER A 88 -4.53 -8.49 0.28
N GLN A 89 -5.09 -7.30 0.52
CA GLN A 89 -5.20 -6.73 1.87
C GLN A 89 -6.47 -7.20 2.61
N ILE A 90 -7.41 -7.81 1.90
CA ILE A 90 -8.67 -8.28 2.48
C ILE A 90 -8.42 -9.67 3.09
N PRO A 91 -8.60 -9.86 4.41
CA PRO A 91 -8.37 -11.15 5.04
C PRO A 91 -9.25 -12.25 4.43
N PRO A 92 -8.71 -13.46 4.21
CA PRO A 92 -9.52 -14.57 3.71
C PRO A 92 -10.50 -15.04 4.80
N GLY A 93 -11.80 -15.01 4.51
CA GLY A 93 -12.84 -15.50 5.41
C GLY A 93 -13.98 -14.49 5.61
N ALA A 94 -14.71 -14.64 6.72
CA ALA A 94 -15.82 -13.76 7.07
C ALA A 94 -15.30 -12.52 7.82
N ILE A 95 -14.83 -11.50 7.10
CA ILE A 95 -14.29 -10.25 7.63
C ILE A 95 -15.21 -9.58 8.69
N CYS A 96 -16.53 -9.78 8.58
CA CYS A 96 -17.51 -9.24 9.52
C CYS A 96 -17.48 -9.88 10.91
N ASN A 97 -16.90 -11.07 11.04
CA ASN A 97 -16.77 -11.78 12.31
C ASN A 97 -15.38 -11.59 12.93
N ASP A 98 -14.46 -10.92 12.23
CA ASP A 98 -13.12 -10.66 12.71
C ASP A 98 -13.14 -9.54 13.77
N GLN A 99 -12.84 -9.92 15.01
CA GLN A 99 -12.86 -9.00 16.15
C GLN A 99 -11.74 -7.98 16.10
N ASP A 100 -10.60 -8.32 15.50
CA ASP A 100 -9.47 -7.40 15.39
C ASP A 100 -9.79 -6.33 14.34
N VAL A 101 -10.41 -6.72 13.21
CA VAL A 101 -10.87 -5.77 12.19
C VAL A 101 -11.98 -4.87 12.75
N LEU A 102 -12.96 -5.41 13.48
CA LEU A 102 -14.01 -4.60 14.12
C LEU A 102 -13.43 -3.62 15.15
N ALA A 103 -12.52 -4.09 16.02
CA ALA A 103 -11.89 -3.24 17.02
C ALA A 103 -11.12 -2.10 16.35
N PHE A 104 -10.39 -2.41 15.29
CA PHE A 104 -9.63 -1.41 14.55
C PHE A 104 -10.52 -0.43 13.80
N TYR A 105 -11.59 -0.91 13.16
CA TYR A 105 -12.61 -0.07 12.53
C TYR A 105 -13.22 0.91 13.54
N THR A 106 -13.60 0.41 14.72
CA THR A 106 -14.22 1.23 15.78
C THR A 106 -13.25 2.29 16.31
N ALA A 107 -11.97 1.95 16.46
CA ALA A 107 -10.93 2.90 16.86
C ALA A 107 -10.77 4.03 15.82
N ILE A 108 -10.71 3.67 14.55
CA ILE A 108 -10.58 4.65 13.46
C ILE A 108 -11.85 5.48 13.30
N GLU A 109 -13.03 4.89 13.49
CA GLU A 109 -14.29 5.64 13.46
C GLU A 109 -14.32 6.75 14.52
N GLY A 110 -13.85 6.47 15.74
CA GLY A 110 -13.73 7.47 16.80
C GLY A 110 -12.74 8.61 16.50
N GLU A 111 -11.75 8.36 15.63
CA GLU A 111 -10.67 9.30 15.27
C GLU A 111 -10.70 9.69 13.77
N MET A 112 -11.82 9.49 13.08
CA MET A 112 -11.87 9.53 11.61
C MET A 112 -11.36 10.86 11.04
N SER A 113 -11.71 11.99 11.66
CA SER A 113 -11.25 13.31 11.20
C SER A 113 -9.72 13.42 11.26
N ASP A 114 -9.12 13.05 12.39
CA ASP A 114 -7.67 13.14 12.58
C ASP A 114 -6.94 12.12 11.69
N PHE A 115 -7.51 10.92 11.53
CA PHE A 115 -6.99 9.90 10.63
C PHE A 115 -6.98 10.38 9.17
N LYS A 116 -8.08 10.99 8.72
CA LYS A 116 -8.21 11.58 7.38
C LYS A 116 -7.19 12.69 7.17
N ASP A 117 -7.15 13.70 8.04
CA ASP A 117 -6.24 14.85 7.92
C ASP A 117 -4.76 14.42 7.85
N ARG A 118 -4.35 13.45 8.67
CA ARG A 118 -2.98 12.94 8.67
C ARG A 118 -2.66 12.17 7.39
N THR A 119 -3.63 11.41 6.89
CA THR A 119 -3.49 10.65 5.64
C THR A 119 -3.37 11.59 4.46
N GLU A 120 -4.27 12.57 4.31
CA GLU A 120 -4.20 13.58 3.24
C GLU A 120 -2.88 14.35 3.27
N LYS A 121 -2.43 14.77 4.46
CA LYS A 121 -1.14 15.43 4.62
C LYS A 121 0.02 14.53 4.16
N SER A 122 -0.04 13.22 4.44
CA SER A 122 0.94 12.27 3.94
C SER A 122 0.90 12.18 2.41
N LEU A 123 -0.27 12.17 1.78
CA LEU A 123 -0.42 12.02 0.32
C LEU A 123 -0.19 13.32 -0.48
N SER A 124 -0.11 14.46 0.21
CA SER A 124 0.05 15.79 -0.40
C SER A 124 1.39 16.04 -1.11
N VAL A 125 2.41 15.21 -0.87
CA VAL A 125 3.77 15.41 -1.43
C VAL A 125 4.21 14.20 -2.25
N ASP A 126 4.43 14.44 -3.55
CA ASP A 126 4.97 13.46 -4.49
C ASP A 126 6.30 12.86 -4.03
N ARG A 127 6.33 11.53 -4.01
CA ARG A 127 7.50 10.70 -3.70
C ARG A 127 7.19 9.23 -3.97
N LYS A 128 8.24 8.45 -4.18
CA LYS A 128 8.12 7.00 -4.36
C LYS A 128 7.32 6.38 -3.19
N PRO A 129 6.27 5.57 -3.47
CA PRO A 129 5.56 4.85 -2.43
C PRO A 129 6.47 3.76 -1.84
N VAL A 130 6.44 3.63 -0.51
CA VAL A 130 7.35 2.78 0.25
C VAL A 130 6.58 1.97 1.28
N TRP A 131 7.01 0.73 1.49
CA TRP A 131 6.51 -0.14 2.54
C TRP A 131 7.27 0.13 3.84
N ASN A 132 6.74 1.03 4.67
CA ASN A 132 7.20 1.16 6.05
C ASN A 132 6.34 0.26 6.97
N PRO A 133 6.87 -0.18 8.13
CA PRO A 133 6.05 -0.80 9.17
C PRO A 133 4.83 0.04 9.50
N CYS A 134 3.69 -0.63 9.69
CA CYS A 134 2.50 -0.03 10.29
C CYS A 134 2.76 0.21 11.78
N ILE A 135 2.39 1.39 12.28
CA ILE A 135 2.54 1.78 13.70
C ILE A 135 1.61 0.92 14.56
#